data_AF-A0A5S9QWL1-F1
#
_entry.id   AF-A0A5S9QWL1-F1
#
_cell.length_a   1.000
_cell.length_b   1.000
_cell.length_c   1.000
_cell.angle_alpha   90.00
_cell.angle_beta   90.00
_cell.angle_gamma   90.00
#
_symmetry.space_group_name_H-M   'P 1'
#
loop_
_entity.id
_entity.type
_entity.pdbx_description
1 polymer ?
#
loop_
_entity_poly.entity_id
_entity_poly.type
_entity_poly.pdbx_seq_one_letter_code
_entity_poly.pdbx_strand_id
1 'polypeptide(L)' 'MRVDDLPIDSEDAILAGRLPWDHRDPFDRIIVAQALRRNLTVATRDTKILAVALTPTLKA' A
#
# COMPACT_ATOMS: atom_id res chain seq x y z
N MET A 1 -9.83 19.80 -4.31
CA MET A 1 -9.20 18.52 -3.93
C MET A 1 -8.83 18.63 -2.46
N ARG A 2 -9.32 17.72 -1.61
CA ARG A 2 -8.98 17.65 -0.19
C ARG A 2 -7.97 16.52 -0.01
N VAL A 3 -6.97 16.74 0.83
CA VAL A 3 -5.96 15.76 1.22
C VAL A 3 -6.00 15.69 2.72
N ASP A 4 -6.08 14.48 3.27
CA ASP A 4 -6.03 14.22 4.69
C ASP A 4 -4.83 13.30 4.96
N ASP A 5 -4.12 13.54 6.06
CA ASP A 5 -2.98 12.71 6.45
C ASP A 5 -3.46 11.30 6.87
N LEU A 6 -2.64 10.29 6.56
CA LEU A 6 -2.86 8.91 6.97
C LEU A 6 -1.70 8.41 7.86
N PRO A 7 -1.84 8.49 9.20
CA PRO A 7 -0.82 8.02 10.12
C PRO A 7 -0.47 6.55 9.90
N ILE A 8 0.81 6.22 10.08
CA ILE A 8 1.32 4.85 10.04
C ILE A 8 1.27 4.30 11.46
N ASP A 9 0.52 3.21 11.65
CA ASP A 9 0.41 2.52 12.93
C ASP A 9 1.28 1.25 12.94
N SER A 10 1.60 0.73 14.13
CA SER A 10 2.42 -0.49 14.24
C SER A 10 1.83 -1.69 13.49
N GLU A 11 0.51 -1.75 13.39
CA GLU A 11 -0.21 -2.78 12.64
C GLU A 11 0.02 -2.67 11.12
N ASP A 12 0.27 -1.47 10.59
CA ASP A 12 0.69 -1.27 9.19
C ASP A 12 2.08 -1.87 8.96
N ALA A 13 3.01 -1.63 9.89
CA ALA A 13 4.36 -2.18 9.83
C ALA A 13 4.35 -3.71 9.93
N ILE A 14 3.53 -4.28 10.81
CA ILE A 14 3.38 -5.75 10.94
C ILE A 14 2.83 -6.35 9.64
N LEU A 15 1.78 -5.75 9.06
CA LEU A 15 1.24 -6.25 7.80
C LEU A 15 2.23 -6.08 6.65
N ALA A 16 2.88 -4.92 6.54
CA ALA A 16 3.91 -4.65 5.53
C ALA A 16 5.02 -5.70 5.58
N GLY A 17 5.49 -6.10 6.77
CA GLY A 17 6.49 -7.16 6.92
C GLY A 17 6.00 -8.55 6.47
N ARG A 18 4.69 -8.80 6.51
CA ARG A 18 4.07 -10.09 6.17
C ARG A 18 3.56 -10.19 4.74
N LEU A 19 3.55 -9.10 3.97
CA LEU A 19 3.07 -9.14 2.58
C LEU A 19 3.85 -10.20 1.79
N PRO A 20 3.16 -11.13 1.09
CA PRO A 20 3.78 -12.16 0.24
C PRO A 20 4.23 -11.52 -1.09
N TRP A 21 5.12 -10.55 -0.99
CA TRP A 21 5.58 -9.71 -2.08
C TRP A 21 7.11 -9.67 -2.05
N ASP A 22 7.76 -9.97 -3.18
CA ASP A 22 9.22 -9.99 -3.29
C ASP A 22 9.85 -8.59 -3.28
N HIS A 23 9.05 -7.55 -3.56
CA HIS A 23 9.52 -6.17 -3.51
C HIS A 23 9.87 -5.76 -2.08
N ARG A 24 11.06 -5.20 -1.91
CA ARG A 24 11.66 -4.93 -0.59
C ARG A 24 11.62 -3.46 -0.17
N ASP A 25 11.05 -2.57 -0.99
CA ASP A 25 10.94 -1.18 -0.57
C ASP A 25 9.99 -1.06 0.64
N PRO A 26 10.48 -0.57 1.79
CA PRO A 26 9.67 -0.54 3.00
C PRO A 26 8.48 0.43 2.89
N PHE A 27 8.60 1.51 2.13
CA PHE A 27 7.53 2.50 2.01
C PHE A 27 6.43 2.03 1.07
N ASP A 28 6.76 1.40 -0.05
CA ASP A 28 5.74 0.80 -0.94
C ASP A 28 4.93 -0.28 -0.21
N ARG A 29 5.61 -1.09 0.62
CA ARG A 29 4.94 -2.10 1.44
C ARG A 29 4.01 -1.47 2.48
N ILE A 30 4.41 -0.35 3.09
CA ILE A 30 3.56 0.40 4.02
C ILE A 30 2.34 0.98 3.29
N ILE A 31 2.49 1.57 2.11
CA ILE A 31 1.38 2.11 1.31
C ILE A 31 0.37 1.01 1.00
N VAL A 32 0.83 -0.14 0.51
CA VAL A 32 -0.03 -1.29 0.20
C VAL A 32 -0.68 -1.86 1.45
N ALA A 33 0.06 -1.96 2.57
CA ALA A 33 -0.48 -2.43 3.85
C ALA A 33 -1.56 -1.50 4.42
N GLN A 34 -1.34 -0.18 4.40
CA GLN A 34 -2.32 0.81 4.85
C GLN A 34 -3.61 0.71 4.02
N ALA A 35 -3.46 0.57 2.70
CA ALA A 35 -4.58 0.43 1.78
C ALA A 35 -5.35 -0.88 2.00
N LEU A 36 -4.65 -2.01 2.16
CA LEU A 36 -5.24 -3.30 2.50
C LEU A 36 -6.04 -3.27 3.80
N ARG A 37 -5.44 -2.74 4.88
CA ARG A 37 -6.10 -2.71 6.21
C ARG A 37 -7.34 -1.85 6.25
N ARG A 38 -7.35 -0.75 5.48
CA ARG A 38 -8.40 0.26 5.50
C ARG A 38 -9.31 0.20 4.27
N ASN A 39 -9.17 -0.84 3.43
CA ASN A 39 -9.94 -1.06 2.21
C ASN A 39 -9.91 0.15 1.25
N LEU A 40 -8.73 0.75 1.06
CA LEU A 40 -8.51 1.92 0.21
C LEU A 40 -7.94 1.53 -1.15
N THR A 41 -8.21 2.35 -2.16
CA THR A 41 -7.64 2.19 -3.51
C THR A 41 -6.31 2.95 -3.61
N VAL A 42 -5.26 2.31 -4.12
CA VAL A 42 -3.97 2.97 -4.37
C VAL A 42 -3.97 3.56 -5.78
N ALA A 43 -3.83 4.88 -5.90
CA ALA A 43 -3.56 5.54 -7.17
C ALA A 43 -2.05 5.56 -7.44
N THR A 44 -1.59 4.87 -8.49
CA THR A 44 -0.15 4.76 -8.76
C THR A 44 0.16 4.46 -10.24
N ARG A 45 1.36 4.86 -10.67
CA ARG A 45 1.99 4.44 -11.93
C ARG A 45 3.10 3.40 -11.73
N ASP A 46 3.41 3.06 -10.48
CA ASP A 46 4.46 2.10 -10.15
C ASP A 46 4.01 0.68 -10.54
N THR A 47 4.74 0.08 -11.47
CA THR A 47 4.43 -1.24 -12.00
C THR A 47 4.60 -2.36 -10.96
N LYS A 48 5.44 -2.18 -9.95
CA LYS A 48 5.62 -3.16 -8.88
C LYS A 48 4.39 -3.24 -8.00
N ILE A 49 3.80 -2.09 -7.64
CA ILE A 49 2.55 -2.03 -6.87
C ILE A 49 1.39 -2.60 -7.70
N LEU A 50 1.31 -2.22 -8.98
CA LEU A 50 0.27 -2.70 -9.90
C LEU A 50 0.34 -4.23 -10.13
N ALA A 51 1.53 -4.82 -10.11
CA ALA A 51 1.71 -6.25 -10.38
C ALA A 51 1.21 -7.16 -9.24
N VAL A 52 1.15 -6.66 -8.01
CA VAL A 52 0.75 -7.45 -6.84
C VAL A 52 -0.68 -7.19 -6.38
N ALA A 53 -1.23 -6.00 -6.67
CA ALA A 53 -2.60 -5.54 -6.42
C ALA A 53 -3.45 -6.48 -5.52
N LEU A 54 -3.01 -6.64 -4.27
CA LEU A 54 -3.81 -7.27 -3.21
C LEU A 54 -4.91 -6.32 -2.71
N THR A 55 -4.86 -5.07 -3.18
CA THR A 55 -5.83 -4.00 -2.97
C THR A 55 -6.24 -3.41 -4.34
N PRO A 56 -7.43 -2.82 -4.49
CA PRO A 56 -7.80 -2.12 -5.72
C PRO A 56 -6.77 -1.03 -6.10
N THR A 57 -6.49 -0.90 -7.39
CA THR A 57 -5.57 0.13 -7.91
C THR A 57 -6.24 0.99 -8.96
N LEU A 58 -5.93 2.28 -8.94
CA LEU A 58 -6.27 3.23 -9.99
C LEU A 58 -4.98 3.57 -10.74
N LYS A 59 -4.96 3.36 -12.06
CA LYS A 59 -3.85 3.83 -12.89
C LYS A 59 -3.99 5.34 -13.08
N ALA A 60 -3.08 6.09 -12.47
CA ALA A 60 -2.96 7.54 -12.66
C ALA A 60 -2.14 7.89 -13.91
#